data_AF-A0A7W8UTZ4-F1
#
_entry.id   AF-A0A7W8UTZ4-F1
#
_cell.length_a   1.000
_cell.length_b   1.000
_cell.length_c   1.000
_cell.angle_alpha   90.00
_cell.angle_beta   90.00
_cell.angle_gamma   90.00
#
_symmetry.space_group_name_H-M   'P 1'
#
loop_
_entity.id
_entity.type
_entity.pdbx_description
1 polymer ?
#
loop_
_entity_poly.entity_id
_entity_poly.type
_entity_poly.pdbx_seq_one_letter_code
_entity_poly.pdbx_strand_id
1 'polypeptide(L)' 'MNLRQREVRVIRSDQMRHRALHDAARLREALALIADLAEGTTSALTLPDIARIARAALVGAEPADPRQQSGAVTH' A
#
# COMPACT_ATOMS: atom_id res chain seq x y z
N MET A 1 14.53 30.47 3.41
CA MET A 1 14.13 29.14 2.88
C MET A 1 14.00 29.25 1.37
N ASN A 2 14.71 28.44 0.59
CA ASN A 2 14.81 28.61 -0.88
C ASN A 2 13.55 28.06 -1.59
N LEU A 3 13.10 28.72 -2.67
CA LEU A 3 11.94 28.32 -3.50
C LEU A 3 12.04 26.87 -3.96
N ARG A 4 13.21 26.42 -4.42
CA ARG A 4 13.43 25.03 -4.85
C ARG A 4 13.21 24.01 -3.74
N GLN A 5 13.61 24.33 -2.50
CA GLN A 5 13.40 23.46 -1.35
C GLN A 5 11.92 23.38 -0.95
N ARG A 6 11.15 24.44 -1.20
CA ARG A 6 9.69 24.44 -1.00
C ARG A 6 9.02 23.54 -2.04
N GLU A 7 9.37 23.68 -3.31
CA GLU A 7 8.81 22.87 -4.41
C GLU A 7 9.06 21.37 -4.21
N VAL A 8 10.29 20.97 -3.88
CA VAL A 8 10.64 19.57 -3.61
C VAL A 8 9.80 18.98 -2.46
N ARG A 9 9.53 19.76 -1.40
CA ARG A 9 8.69 19.29 -0.30
C ARG A 9 7.22 19.14 -0.69
N VAL A 10 6.70 20.05 -1.51
CA VAL A 10 5.32 19.95 -2.01
C VAL A 10 5.16 18.70 -2.87
N ILE A 11 6.06 18.48 -3.83
CA ILE A 11 6.03 17.29 -4.70
C ILE A 11 6.12 16.01 -3.86
N ARG A 12 7.03 15.96 -2.89
CA ARG A 12 7.15 14.80 -1.99
C ARG A 12 5.89 14.59 -1.15
N SER A 13 5.29 15.66 -0.63
CA SER A 13 4.04 15.60 0.12
C SER A 13 2.90 15.05 -0.74
N ASP A 14 2.77 15.51 -1.98
CA ASP A 14 1.73 15.05 -2.90
C ASP A 14 1.92 13.58 -3.30
N GLN A 15 3.17 13.16 -3.52
CA GLN A 15 3.48 11.75 -3.78
C GLN A 15 3.12 10.85 -2.58
N MET A 16 3.45 11.27 -1.35
CA MET A 16 3.06 10.54 -0.14
C MET A 16 1.55 10.48 0.01
N ARG A 17 0.85 11.60 -0.21
CA ARG A 17 -0.62 11.67 -0.15
C ARG A 17 -1.26 10.75 -1.19
N HIS A 18 -0.81 10.80 -2.44
CA HIS A 18 -1.36 9.97 -3.52
C HIS A 18 -1.20 8.47 -3.21
N ARG A 19 -0.02 8.06 -2.74
CA ARG A 19 0.24 6.68 -2.30
C ARG A 19 -0.67 6.28 -1.15
N ALA A 20 -0.76 7.10 -0.10
CA ALA A 20 -1.62 6.82 1.05
C ALA A 20 -3.09 6.65 0.66
N LEU A 21 -3.59 7.46 -0.28
CA LEU A 21 -4.96 7.33 -0.80
C LEU A 21 -5.16 6.05 -1.59
N HIS A 22 -4.19 5.69 -2.43
CA HIS A 22 -4.21 4.46 -3.21
C HIS A 22 -4.17 3.21 -2.31
N ASP A 23 -3.25 3.19 -1.32
CA ASP A 23 -3.14 2.09 -0.36
C ASP A 23 -4.42 1.96 0.48
N ALA A 24 -4.99 3.08 0.93
CA ALA A 24 -6.24 3.07 1.67
C ALA A 24 -7.41 2.54 0.82
N ALA A 25 -7.47 2.85 -0.47
CA ALA A 25 -8.48 2.29 -1.38
C ALA A 25 -8.32 0.78 -1.53
N ARG A 26 -7.10 0.31 -1.82
CA ARG A 26 -6.78 -1.12 -1.93
C ARG A 26 -7.10 -1.89 -0.66
N LEU A 27 -6.76 -1.35 0.52
CA LEU A 27 -7.04 -1.99 1.81
C LEU A 27 -8.55 -2.07 2.09
N ARG A 28 -9.31 -1.03 1.76
CA ARG A 28 -10.78 -1.05 1.90
C ARG A 28 -11.42 -2.12 1.01
N GLU A 29 -10.97 -2.25 -0.23
CA GLU A 29 -11.45 -3.27 -1.15
C GLU A 29 -11.14 -4.69 -0.64
N ALA A 30 -9.90 -4.92 -0.18
CA ALA A 30 -9.51 -6.19 0.41
C ALA A 30 -10.34 -6.56 1.65
N LEU A 31 -10.63 -5.57 2.51
CA LEU A 31 -11.48 -5.78 3.68
C LEU A 31 -12.92 -6.12 3.30
N ALA A 32 -13.49 -5.49 2.28
CA ALA A 32 -14.82 -5.82 1.78
C ALA A 32 -14.88 -7.28 1.30
N LEU A 33 -13.90 -7.71 0.50
CA LEU A 33 -13.82 -9.11 0.04
C LEU A 33 -13.65 -10.10 1.18
N ILE A 34 -12.87 -9.76 2.20
CA ILE A 34 -12.70 -10.60 3.39
C ILE A 34 -14.02 -10.71 4.17
N ALA A 35 -14.74 -9.60 4.34
CA ALA A 35 -16.04 -9.59 5.01
C ALA A 35 -17.05 -10.46 4.25
N ASP A 36 -17.16 -10.28 2.93
CA ASP A 36 -18.05 -11.08 2.08
C ASP A 36 -17.75 -12.58 2.18
N LEU A 37 -16.46 -12.96 2.21
CA LEU A 37 -16.06 -14.36 2.39
C LEU A 37 -16.37 -14.88 3.80
N ALA A 38 -16.11 -14.09 4.83
CA ALA A 38 -16.34 -14.49 6.22
C ALA A 38 -17.83 -14.63 6.55
N GLU A 39 -18.68 -13.78 5.98
CA GLU A 39 -20.12 -13.78 6.20
C GLU A 39 -20.86 -14.78 5.29
N GLY A 40 -20.38 -14.97 4.05
CA GLY A 40 -21.04 -15.80 3.05
C GLY A 40 -20.70 -17.29 3.10
N THR A 41 -19.60 -17.69 3.75
CA THR A 41 -19.15 -19.10 3.74
C THR A 41 -18.36 -19.52 4.97
N THR A 42 -18.77 -20.62 5.61
CA THR A 42 -18.07 -21.26 6.74
C THR A 42 -17.23 -22.47 6.32
N SER A 43 -16.73 -22.47 5.08
CA SER A 43 -15.84 -23.52 4.58
C SER A 43 -14.48 -23.49 5.30
N ALA A 44 -13.86 -24.66 5.48
CA ALA A 44 -12.49 -24.76 5.97
C ALA A 44 -11.46 -24.04 5.06
N LEU A 45 -11.82 -23.80 3.79
CA LEU A 45 -10.98 -23.08 2.82
C LEU A 45 -11.09 -21.55 2.94
N THR A 46 -12.10 -21.03 3.63
CA THR A 46 -12.34 -19.59 3.77
C THR A 46 -11.17 -18.89 4.47
N LEU A 47 -10.61 -19.49 5.52
CA LEU A 47 -9.53 -18.88 6.29
C LEU A 47 -8.21 -18.75 5.50
N PRO A 48 -7.75 -19.78 4.76
CA PRO A 48 -6.64 -19.64 3.81
C PRO A 48 -6.84 -18.53 2.76
N ASP A 49 -8.05 -18.41 2.20
CA ASP A 49 -8.35 -17.38 1.19
C ASP A 49 -8.33 -15.96 1.79
N ILE A 50 -8.89 -15.77 2.98
CA ILE A 50 -8.80 -14.51 3.73
C ILE A 50 -7.32 -14.14 3.97
N ALA A 51 -6.50 -15.09 4.41
CA ALA A 51 -5.08 -14.85 4.65
C ALA A 51 -4.34 -14.46 3.36
N ARG A 52 -4.68 -15.08 2.22
CA ARG A 52 -4.11 -14.75 0.91
C ARG A 52 -4.48 -13.33 0.48
N ILE A 53 -5.75 -12.95 0.60
CA ILE A 53 -6.23 -11.60 0.24
C ILE A 53 -5.58 -10.54 1.13
N ALA A 54 -5.54 -10.76 2.44
CA ALA A 54 -4.90 -9.86 3.39
C ALA A 54 -3.41 -9.65 3.07
N ARG A 55 -2.67 -10.73 2.79
CA ARG A 55 -1.25 -10.64 2.43
C ARG A 55 -1.03 -9.84 1.15
N ALA A 56 -1.81 -10.11 0.11
CA ALA A 56 -1.70 -9.38 -1.16
C ALA A 56 -1.97 -7.87 -0.98
N ALA A 57 -2.96 -7.51 -0.16
CA ALA A 57 -3.30 -6.12 0.11
C ALA A 57 -2.23 -5.36 0.91
N LEU A 58 -1.53 -6.07 1.81
CA LEU A 58 -0.44 -5.54 2.64
C LEU A 58 0.91 -5.47 1.91
N VAL A 59 1.28 -6.45 1.09
CA VAL A 59 2.55 -6.45 0.34
C VAL A 59 2.58 -5.34 -0.70
N GLY A 60 1.45 -5.04 -1.34
CA GLY A 60 1.32 -3.86 -2.21
C GLY A 60 1.48 -2.51 -1.47
N ALA A 61 1.52 -2.51 -0.13
CA ALA A 61 1.65 -1.33 0.72
C ALA A 61 3.09 -1.08 1.19
N GLU A 62 4.03 -1.98 0.86
CA GLU A 62 5.40 -1.82 1.35
C GLU A 62 6.03 -0.58 0.70
N PRO A 63 6.39 0.45 1.50
CA PRO A 63 7.03 1.62 0.95
C PRO A 63 8.39 1.19 0.40
N ALA A 64 8.66 1.50 -0.87
CA ALA A 64 10.02 1.40 -1.40
C ALA A 64 10.96 2.10 -0.42
N ASP A 65 11.81 1.32 0.24
CA ASP A 65 12.74 1.82 1.26
C ASP A 65 13.45 3.04 0.65
N PRO A 66 13.46 4.21 1.31
CA PRO A 66 14.22 5.36 0.80
C PRO A 66 15.70 5.01 0.54
N ARG A 67 16.24 3.94 1.12
CA ARG A 67 17.57 3.39 0.81
C ARG A 67 17.65 2.64 -0.53
N GLN A 68 16.55 2.07 -1.01
CA GLN A 68 16.49 1.45 -2.35
C GLN A 68 16.37 2.49 -3.48
N GLN A 69 15.87 3.69 -3.20
CA GLN A 69 15.78 4.78 -4.19
C GLN A 69 17.11 5.55 -4.38
N SER A 70 18.08 5.38 -3.46
CA SER A 70 19.42 5.99 -3.55
C SER A 70 20.52 5.03 -4.06
N GLY A 71 20.18 3.80 -4.42
CA GLY A 71 21.15 2.75 -4.80
C GLY A 71 21.45 2.61 -6.30
N ALA A 72 21.02 3.54 -7.15
CA ALA A 72 21.35 3.54 -8.58
C ALA A 72 22.36 4.65 -8.92
N VAL A 73 23.49 4.66 -8.23
CA VAL A 73 24.72 5.34 -8.68
C VAL A 73 25.87 4.36 -8.49
N THR A 74 26.19 3.69 -9.60
CA THR A 74 27.52 3.26 -10.07
C THR A 74 28.53 2.69 -9.07
N HIS A 75 28.96 1.45 -9.32
CA HIS A 75 30.34 1.17 -9.72
C HIS A 75 30.39 -0.05 -10.64
#